data_AF-A0AAE3ZAS5-F1
#
_entry.id   AF-A0AAE3ZAS5-F1
#
_cell.length_a   1.000
_cell.length_b   1.000
_cell.length_c   1.000
_cell.angle_alpha   90.00
_cell.angle_beta   90.00
_cell.angle_gamma   90.00
#
_symmetry.space_group_name_H-M   'P 1'
#
loop_
_entity.id
_entity.type
_entity.pdbx_description
1 polymer ?
#
loop_
_entity_poly.entity_id
_entity_poly.type
_entity_poly.pdbx_seq_one_letter_code
_entity_poly.pdbx_strand_id
1 'polypeptide(L)'
;MLSPDSECSGTPEWISADRIDPDSVVRHVRYRAGEVGESQRCVHVVLPTAQGLLASACGQRFAPGRMEDTAGGMPCLACVQRLAAAERGGTARRLVDEHGEGGLPG
;
A
#
# COMPACT_ATOMS: atom_id res chain seq x y z
N MET A 1 -26.59 -9.70 40.00
CA MET A 1 -26.42 -8.69 38.94
C MET A 1 -24.98 -8.75 38.47
N LEU A 2 -24.72 -9.42 37.35
CA LEU A 2 -23.42 -9.52 36.70
C LEU A 2 -23.67 -9.25 35.22
N SER A 3 -23.32 -8.05 34.78
CA SER A 3 -23.28 -7.69 33.36
C SER A 3 -21.90 -8.05 32.82
N PRO A 4 -21.76 -8.95 31.84
CA PRO A 4 -20.53 -9.05 31.07
C PRO A 4 -20.53 -8.02 29.94
N ASP A 5 -19.47 -7.20 29.93
CA ASP A 5 -18.88 -6.41 28.84
C ASP A 5 -19.58 -6.51 27.49
N SER A 6 -20.27 -5.45 27.09
CA SER A 6 -19.71 -4.43 26.20
C SER A 6 -19.10 -5.03 24.94
N GLU A 7 -20.01 -5.28 24.01
CA GLU A 7 -19.83 -5.38 22.57
C GLU A 7 -18.58 -4.64 22.07
N CYS A 8 -17.51 -5.39 21.82
CA CYS A 8 -16.39 -4.95 20.99
C CYS A 8 -16.83 -4.97 19.51
N SER A 9 -17.91 -4.24 19.20
CA SER A 9 -18.40 -3.98 17.85
C SER A 9 -17.71 -2.74 17.28
N GLY A 10 -16.37 -2.74 17.33
CA GLY A 10 -15.57 -1.81 16.54
C GLY A 10 -15.33 -2.45 15.18
N THR A 11 -16.17 -2.14 14.19
CA THR A 11 -15.77 -2.36 12.80
C THR A 11 -14.42 -1.63 12.61
N PRO A 12 -13.37 -2.26 12.05
CA PRO A 12 -12.15 -1.52 11.76
C PRO A 12 -12.52 -0.49 10.69
N GLU A 13 -12.71 0.74 11.14
CA GLU A 13 -12.86 1.92 10.30
C GLU A 13 -11.62 1.92 9.40
N TRP A 14 -11.86 1.55 8.16
CA TRP A 14 -10.91 1.41 7.09
C TRP A 14 -10.27 2.77 6.91
N ILE A 15 -9.14 2.97 7.59
CA ILE A 15 -8.32 4.17 7.45
C ILE A 15 -7.95 4.25 5.97
N SER A 16 -8.63 5.17 5.29
CA SER A 16 -8.53 5.46 3.88
C SER A 16 -7.07 5.56 3.48
N ALA A 17 -6.74 5.13 2.26
CA ALA A 17 -5.40 5.24 1.66
C ALA A 17 -4.91 6.70 1.46
N ASP A 18 -5.53 7.66 2.14
CA ASP A 18 -5.58 9.09 1.84
C ASP A 18 -4.55 9.92 2.63
N ARG A 19 -3.58 9.27 3.29
CA ARG A 19 -2.50 9.96 4.03
C ARG A 19 -1.11 9.52 3.59
N ILE A 20 -0.98 9.25 2.30
CA ILE A 20 0.31 9.16 1.63
C ILE A 20 0.76 10.61 1.42
N ASP A 21 1.87 10.99 2.03
CA ASP A 21 2.44 12.32 1.80
C ASP A 21 2.99 12.38 0.36
N PRO A 22 2.69 13.43 -0.42
CA PRO A 22 3.00 13.46 -1.86
C PRO A 22 4.50 13.63 -2.16
N ASP A 23 5.30 14.06 -1.18
CA ASP A 23 6.77 14.17 -1.28
C ASP A 23 7.47 12.88 -0.81
N SER A 24 6.69 11.89 -0.38
CA SER A 24 7.22 10.68 0.23
C SER A 24 7.91 9.79 -0.78
N VAL A 25 9.22 9.59 -0.55
CA VAL A 25 10.05 8.69 -1.34
C VAL A 25 9.64 7.24 -1.08
N VAL A 26 9.40 6.50 -2.17
CA VAL A 26 9.15 5.05 -2.15
C VAL A 26 10.36 4.32 -1.57
N ARG A 27 10.12 3.37 -0.66
CA ARG A 27 11.18 2.55 -0.03
C ARG A 27 10.93 1.06 -0.22
N HIS A 28 12.03 0.31 -0.28
CA HIS A 28 12.03 -1.15 -0.25
C HIS A 28 12.43 -1.62 1.13
N VAL A 29 11.51 -2.28 1.83
CA VAL A 29 11.72 -2.72 3.20
C VAL A 29 11.39 -4.19 3.38
N ARG A 30 11.99 -4.81 4.39
CA ARG A 30 11.59 -6.14 4.89
C ARG A 30 11.66 -6.15 6.40
N TYR A 31 11.07 -7.17 7.02
CA TYR A 31 11.24 -7.38 8.46
C TYR A 31 12.71 -7.63 8.82
N ARG A 32 13.15 -7.04 9.93
CA ARG A 32 14.45 -7.34 10.54
C ARG A 32 14.53 -8.82 10.91
N ALA A 33 15.75 -9.36 10.92
CA ALA A 33 15.97 -10.73 11.38
C ALA A 33 15.45 -10.89 12.83
N GLY A 34 14.70 -11.96 13.09
CA GLY A 34 14.11 -12.24 14.41
C GLY A 34 12.74 -11.62 14.66
N GLU A 35 12.27 -10.68 13.83
CA GLU A 35 10.92 -10.10 13.97
C GLU A 35 9.80 -11.03 13.51
N VAL A 36 10.11 -11.83 12.48
CA VAL A 36 9.23 -12.83 11.85
C VAL A 36 10.09 -14.00 11.35
N GLY A 37 9.46 -15.15 11.06
CA GLY A 37 10.15 -16.27 10.41
C GLY A 37 10.63 -15.92 9.00
N GLU A 38 11.64 -16.64 8.49
CA GLU A 38 12.27 -16.35 7.19
C GLU A 38 11.27 -16.31 6.03
N SER A 39 10.27 -17.18 6.04
CA SER A 39 9.20 -17.23 5.03
C SER A 39 8.38 -15.94 4.90
N GLN A 40 8.44 -15.06 5.90
CA GLN A 40 7.74 -13.78 5.94
C GLN A 40 8.67 -12.58 5.71
N ARG A 41 9.97 -12.80 5.50
CA ARG A 41 10.96 -11.75 5.21
C ARG A 41 11.01 -11.38 3.71
N CYS A 42 9.85 -11.28 3.08
CA CYS A 42 9.74 -10.76 1.73
C CYS A 42 9.87 -9.23 1.71
N VAL A 43 10.25 -8.68 0.55
CA VAL A 43 10.45 -7.24 0.35
C VAL A 43 9.12 -6.59 -0.02
N HIS A 44 8.74 -5.57 0.74
CA HIS A 44 7.59 -4.73 0.48
C HIS A 44 8.02 -3.37 -0.05
N VAL A 45 7.30 -2.89 -1.06
CA VAL A 45 7.35 -1.49 -1.51
C VAL A 45 6.43 -0.70 -0.60
N VAL A 46 6.96 0.29 0.11
CA VAL A 46 6.24 1.08 1.10
C VAL A 46 6.37 2.58 0.88
N LEU A 47 5.37 3.31 1.36
CA LEU A 47 5.36 4.75 1.50
C LEU A 47 5.18 5.11 2.98
N PRO A 48 5.93 6.07 3.52
CA PRO A 48 5.63 6.61 4.84
C PRO A 48 4.26 7.29 4.84
N THR A 49 3.54 7.16 5.95
CA THR A 49 2.28 7.84 6.17
C THR A 49 2.47 9.00 7.14
N ALA A 50 1.52 9.94 7.15
CA ALA A 50 1.52 11.08 8.09
C ALA A 50 1.60 10.66 9.59
N GLN A 51 1.19 9.44 9.91
CA GLN A 51 1.22 8.86 11.26
C GLN A 51 2.55 8.15 11.59
N GLY A 52 3.56 8.26 10.72
CA GLY A 52 4.85 7.62 10.93
C GLY A 52 4.86 6.10 10.74
N LEU A 53 3.85 5.53 10.10
CA LEU A 53 3.83 4.12 9.70
C LEU A 53 4.33 3.96 8.28
N LEU A 54 4.75 2.74 7.92
CA LEU A 54 5.04 2.37 6.54
C LEU A 54 3.84 1.62 5.98
N ALA A 55 3.20 2.15 4.95
CA ALA A 55 2.10 1.50 4.25
C ALA A 55 2.63 0.84 2.97
N SER A 56 2.38 -0.45 2.79
CA SER A 56 2.76 -1.15 1.57
C SER A 56 1.67 -1.15 0.51
N ALA A 57 2.09 -1.38 -0.74
CA ALA A 57 1.17 -1.61 -1.85
C ALA A 57 0.21 -2.80 -1.57
N CYS A 58 0.66 -3.85 -0.88
CA CYS A 58 -0.21 -4.98 -0.49
C CYS A 58 -1.20 -4.64 0.65
N GLY A 59 -1.18 -3.40 1.17
CA GLY A 59 -2.12 -2.90 2.18
C GLY A 59 -1.70 -3.23 3.61
N GLN A 60 -0.55 -3.87 3.82
CA GLN A 60 0.00 -4.05 5.15
C GLN A 60 0.58 -2.73 5.67
N ARG A 61 0.55 -2.59 7.00
CA ARG A 61 1.18 -1.50 7.72
C ARG A 61 2.28 -2.05 8.62
N PHE A 62 3.40 -1.35 8.63
CA PHE A 62 4.56 -1.74 9.41
C PHE A 62 4.98 -0.61 10.34
N ALA A 63 5.39 -0.98 11.56
CA ALA A 63 6.09 -0.07 12.45
C ALA A 63 7.55 0.09 11.94
N PRO A 64 8.06 1.31 11.77
CA PRO A 64 9.39 1.54 11.18
C PRO A 64 10.52 0.79 11.92
N GLY A 65 10.44 0.69 13.24
CA GLY A 65 11.46 0.02 14.07
C GLY A 65 11.59 -1.49 13.83
N ARG A 66 10.56 -2.14 13.26
CA ARG A 66 10.54 -3.58 12.96
C ARG A 66 11.07 -3.90 11.57
N MET A 67 11.28 -2.87 10.76
CA MET A 67 11.69 -2.99 9.38
C MET A 67 13.14 -2.53 9.18
N GLU A 68 13.75 -3.01 8.13
CA GLU A 68 15.03 -2.54 7.60
C GLU A 68 14.88 -2.24 6.10
N ASP A 69 15.55 -1.18 5.63
CA ASP A 69 15.70 -0.96 4.20
C ASP A 69 16.54 -2.08 3.59
N THR A 70 16.22 -2.46 2.36
CA THR A 70 16.98 -3.47 1.64
C THR A 70 17.06 -3.14 0.17
N ALA A 71 18.22 -3.43 -0.44
CA ALA A 71 18.44 -3.32 -1.87
C ALA A 71 17.98 -4.58 -2.64
N GLY A 72 17.60 -5.65 -1.96
CA GLY A 72 17.23 -6.92 -2.60
C GLY A 72 16.57 -7.95 -1.69
N GLY A 73 16.09 -9.02 -2.31
CA GLY A 73 15.35 -10.11 -1.67
C GLY A 73 14.15 -10.56 -2.50
N MET A 74 13.42 -11.56 -2.00
CA MET A 74 12.20 -12.03 -2.67
C MET A 74 11.09 -10.98 -2.51
N PRO A 75 10.51 -10.44 -3.59
CA PRO A 75 9.47 -9.43 -3.49
C PRO A 75 8.16 -10.06 -3.00
N CYS A 76 7.40 -9.29 -2.21
CA CYS A 76 6.02 -9.65 -1.89
C CYS A 76 5.19 -9.69 -3.18
N LEU A 77 4.69 -10.87 -3.55
CA LEU A 77 3.94 -11.06 -4.80
C LEU A 77 2.73 -10.12 -4.90
N ALA A 78 2.01 -9.91 -3.78
CA ALA A 78 0.87 -9.01 -3.75
C ALA A 78 1.24 -7.54 -4.00
N CYS A 79 2.41 -7.08 -3.51
CA CYS A 79 2.91 -5.74 -3.82
C CYS A 79 3.18 -5.61 -5.32
N VAL A 80 3.89 -6.59 -5.90
CA VAL A 80 4.23 -6.58 -7.35
C VAL A 80 2.97 -6.56 -8.20
N GLN A 81 1.99 -7.41 -7.90
CA GLN A 81 0.74 -7.48 -8.67
C GLN A 81 -0.05 -6.17 -8.62
N ARG A 82 -0.14 -5.53 -7.46
CA ARG A 82 -0.88 -4.27 -7.32
C ARG A 82 -0.17 -3.10 -7.99
N LEU A 83 1.15 -3.03 -7.92
CA LEU A 83 1.92 -2.01 -8.63
C LEU A 83 1.80 -2.19 -10.15
N ALA A 84 1.96 -3.41 -10.65
CA ALA A 84 1.77 -3.71 -12.07
C ALA A 84 0.33 -3.39 -12.54
N ALA A 85 -0.68 -3.60 -11.70
CA ALA A 85 -2.05 -3.19 -12.00
C ALA A 85 -2.21 -1.67 -12.03
N ALA A 86 -1.58 -0.95 -11.09
CA ALA A 86 -1.60 0.51 -11.04
C ALA A 86 -0.93 1.15 -12.27
N GLU A 87 0.20 0.60 -12.73
CA GLU A 87 0.88 1.06 -13.95
C GLU A 87 -0.01 0.89 -15.19
N ARG A 88 -0.72 -0.24 -15.31
CA ARG A 88 -1.68 -0.49 -16.39
C ARG A 88 -2.91 0.44 -16.32
N GLY A 89 -3.40 0.71 -15.12
CA GLY A 89 -4.50 1.68 -14.91
C GLY A 89 -4.09 3.13 -15.20
N GLY A 90 -2.84 3.49 -14.88
CA GLY A 90 -2.26 4.80 -15.18
C GLY A 90 -2.06 5.04 -16.69
N THR A 91 -1.71 3.98 -17.44
CA THR A 91 -1.63 4.04 -18.90
C THR A 91 -3.01 4.06 -19.56
N ALA A 92 -3.99 3.35 -19.02
CA ALA A 92 -5.38 3.40 -19.53
C ALA A 92 -6.01 4.81 -19.41
N ARG A 93 -5.71 5.57 -18.35
CA ARG A 93 -6.18 6.96 -18.21
C ARG A 93 -5.51 7.94 -19.17
N ARG A 94 -4.35 7.60 -19.73
CA ARG A 94 -3.61 8.48 -20.67
C ARG A 94 -4.01 8.26 -22.14
N LEU A 95 -4.70 7.16 -22.44
CA LEU A 95 -5.17 6.82 -23.79
C LEU A 95 -6.59 7.35 -24.10
N VAL A 96 -7.30 7.92 -23.13
CA VAL A 96 -8.65 8.47 -23.32
C VAL A 96 -8.69 9.98 -23.61
N ASP A 97 -7.52 10.64 -23.74
CA ASP A 97 -7.42 12.08 -24.04
C ASP A 97 -7.11 12.40 -25.53
N GLU A 98 -7.30 11.47 -26.47
CA GLU A 98 -6.93 11.71 -27.88
C GLU A 98 -8.04 11.54 -28.94
N HIS A 99 -9.34 11.49 -28.59
CA HIS A 99 -10.41 11.65 -29.59
C HIS A 99 -11.48 12.66 -29.16
N GLY A 100 -11.09 13.94 -29.21
CA GLY A 100 -12.02 15.02 -29.52
C GLY A 100 -12.33 14.99 -31.02
N GLU A 101 -13.29 14.16 -31.44
CA GLU A 101 -13.77 14.15 -32.82
C GLU A 101 -15.08 14.95 -32.90
N GLY A 102 -14.94 16.16 -33.45
CA GLY A 102 -15.89 16.84 -34.33
C GLY A 102 -17.38 16.79 -34.00
N GLY A 103 -17.91 17.94 -33.58
CA GLY A 103 -19.32 18.24 -33.77
C GLY A 103 -19.73 18.05 -35.23
N LEU A 104 -20.79 17.30 -35.46
CA LEU A 104 -21.47 17.20 -36.75
C LEU A 104 -22.39 18.42 -36.91
N PRO A 105 -22.24 19.26 -37.95
CA PRO A 105 -23.33 20.09 -38.44
C PRO A 105 -24.20 19.25 -39.39
N GLY A 106 -25.52 19.28 -39.18
CA GLY A 106 -26.50 18.65 -40.07
C GLY A 106 -27.86 18.52 -39.42
#